data_AF-C6XH23-F1
#
_entry.id   AF-C6XH23-F1
#
_cell.length_a   1.000
_cell.length_b   1.000
_cell.length_c   1.000
_cell.angle_alpha   90.00
_cell.angle_beta   90.00
_cell.angle_gamma   90.00
#
_symmetry.space_group_name_H-M   'P 1'
#
loop_
_entity.id
_entity.type
_entity.pdbx_description
1 polymer ?
#
loop_
_entity_poly.entity_id
_entity_poly.type
_entity_poly.pdbx_seq_one_letter_code
_entity_poly.pdbx_strand_id
1 'polypeptide(L)'
;MSIGMDDLLYGLSLASPLVGAGLRISSTLASHRSSIRDHEYRSLLAEENALRADVLYLDREDQARREGIMDTGVFRMKAVLSGVSGASLDLLVGQNTRNAYKGINTARTAREQTVARFAKEAGWHRANKEAVKNNRWASVAAIAGPPMVESASSAGMKMFRRYNVKGKDAS
;
A
#
# COMPACT_ATOMS: atom_id res chain seq x y z
N MET A 1 67.22 -23.98 -14.92
CA MET A 1 66.33 -23.95 -13.74
C MET A 1 65.18 -23.01 -14.07
N SER A 2 64.01 -23.59 -14.38
CA SER A 2 62.80 -22.85 -14.73
C SER A 2 62.13 -22.41 -13.43
N ILE A 3 61.96 -21.10 -13.24
CA ILE A 3 61.13 -20.53 -12.18
C ILE A 3 59.71 -20.55 -12.74
N GLY A 4 58.87 -21.46 -12.24
CA GLY A 4 57.48 -21.61 -12.66
C GLY A 4 56.69 -20.33 -12.38
N MET A 5 56.14 -19.75 -13.45
CA MET A 5 55.20 -18.62 -13.43
C MET A 5 53.74 -19.11 -13.35
N ASP A 6 53.45 -20.09 -12.49
CA ASP A 6 52.12 -20.70 -12.40
C ASP A 6 51.35 -20.33 -11.12
N ASP A 7 51.95 -19.55 -10.19
CA ASP A 7 51.37 -19.30 -8.86
C ASP A 7 50.67 -17.93 -8.68
N LEU A 8 50.38 -17.20 -9.75
CA LEU A 8 49.67 -15.89 -9.66
C LEU A 8 48.24 -15.89 -10.21
N LEU A 9 47.68 -17.06 -10.52
CA LEU A 9 46.34 -17.20 -11.12
C LEU A 9 45.45 -18.23 -10.40
N TYR A 10 45.62 -18.41 -9.10
CA TYR A 10 44.63 -19.12 -8.27
C TYR A 10 44.08 -18.23 -7.16
N GLY A 11 42.85 -17.79 -7.36
CA GLY A 11 41.89 -17.86 -6.27
C GLY A 11 41.73 -16.59 -5.43
N LEU A 12 41.49 -15.47 -6.11
CA LEU A 12 40.70 -14.37 -5.56
C LEU A 12 39.25 -14.85 -5.33
N SER A 13 39.03 -15.72 -4.33
CA SER A 13 37.70 -16.16 -3.87
C SER A 13 37.74 -16.79 -2.47
N LEU A 14 38.31 -16.08 -1.50
CA LEU A 14 38.02 -16.28 -0.08
C LEU A 14 37.25 -15.08 0.48
N ALA A 15 36.25 -14.60 -0.27
CA ALA A 15 35.20 -13.79 0.33
C ALA A 15 34.46 -14.70 1.32
N SER A 16 34.78 -14.56 2.60
CA SER A 16 34.23 -15.40 3.67
C SER A 16 32.71 -15.48 3.55
N PRO A 17 32.07 -16.63 3.85
CA PRO A 17 30.62 -16.77 3.84
C PRO A 17 29.91 -15.68 4.67
N LEU A 18 30.57 -15.18 5.72
CA LEU A 18 30.14 -14.05 6.54
C LEU A 18 30.11 -12.71 5.80
N VAL A 19 31.10 -12.43 4.93
CA VAL A 19 31.13 -11.22 4.08
C VAL A 19 30.01 -11.31 3.04
N GLY A 20 29.80 -12.49 2.45
CA GLY A 20 28.69 -12.74 1.51
C GLY A 20 27.30 -12.62 2.16
N ALA A 21 27.13 -13.13 3.39
CA ALA A 21 25.89 -13.02 4.15
C ALA A 21 25.62 -11.58 4.60
N GLY A 22 26.64 -10.85 5.08
CA GLY A 22 26.54 -9.44 5.48
C GLY A 22 26.14 -8.53 4.32
N LEU A 23 26.69 -8.77 3.12
CA LEU A 23 26.35 -8.03 1.91
C LEU A 23 24.89 -8.28 1.47
N ARG A 24 24.41 -9.52 1.58
CA ARG A 24 23.01 -9.91 1.28
C ARG A 24 22.01 -9.35 2.29
N ILE A 25 22.30 -9.41 3.58
CA ILE A 25 21.43 -8.80 4.62
C ILE A 25 21.32 -7.30 4.38
N SER A 26 22.44 -6.63 4.10
CA SER A 26 22.48 -5.18 3.87
C SER A 26 21.67 -4.77 2.64
N SER A 27 21.80 -5.49 1.51
CA SER A 27 21.05 -5.21 0.28
C SER A 27 19.56 -5.50 0.45
N THR A 28 19.18 -6.59 1.13
CA THR A 28 17.79 -6.90 1.48
C THR A 28 17.20 -5.82 2.40
N LEU A 29 17.94 -5.34 3.41
CA LEU A 29 17.50 -4.25 4.28
C LEU A 29 17.28 -2.95 3.51
N ALA A 30 18.19 -2.60 2.59
CA ALA A 30 18.09 -1.41 1.77
C ALA A 30 16.85 -1.46 0.85
N SER A 31 16.59 -2.62 0.23
CA SER A 31 15.41 -2.87 -0.61
C SER A 31 14.09 -2.78 0.18
N HIS A 32 14.03 -3.35 1.39
CA HIS A 32 12.84 -3.20 2.23
C HIS A 32 12.63 -1.75 2.67
N ARG A 33 13.69 -1.01 3.01
CA ARG A 33 13.58 0.42 3.37
C ARG A 33 13.13 1.29 2.19
N SER A 34 13.55 1.01 0.96
CA SER A 34 13.05 1.73 -0.20
C SER A 34 11.58 1.39 -0.47
N SER A 35 11.19 0.12 -0.41
CA SER A 35 9.80 -0.31 -0.60
C SER A 35 8.84 0.26 0.47
N ILE A 36 9.25 0.32 1.74
CA ILE A 36 8.46 0.97 2.81
C ILE A 36 8.23 2.45 2.51
N ARG A 37 9.28 3.16 2.08
CA ARG A 37 9.19 4.59 1.73
C ARG A 37 8.32 4.83 0.50
N ASP A 38 8.41 3.97 -0.51
CA ASP A 38 7.54 4.04 -1.70
C ASP A 38 6.07 3.84 -1.32
N HIS A 39 5.75 2.83 -0.52
CA HIS A 39 4.38 2.62 -0.04
C HIS A 39 3.85 3.78 0.81
N GLU A 40 4.69 4.36 1.67
CA GLU A 40 4.34 5.54 2.46
C GLU A 40 4.07 6.77 1.59
N TYR A 41 4.96 7.04 0.63
CA TYR A 41 4.77 8.12 -0.33
C TYR A 41 3.47 7.95 -1.13
N ARG A 42 3.20 6.74 -1.64
CA ARG A 42 1.97 6.46 -2.39
C ARG A 42 0.70 6.54 -1.55
N SER A 43 0.76 6.17 -0.26
CA SER A 43 -0.39 6.38 0.63
C SER A 43 -0.68 7.87 0.83
N LEU A 44 0.35 8.68 1.05
CA LEU A 44 0.20 10.13 1.21
C LEU A 44 -0.33 10.79 -0.07
N LEU A 45 0.18 10.37 -1.24
CA LEU A 45 -0.30 10.85 -2.53
C LEU A 45 -1.77 10.48 -2.77
N ALA A 46 -2.18 9.27 -2.41
CA ALA A 46 -3.57 8.84 -2.51
C ALA A 46 -4.48 9.64 -1.56
N GLU A 47 -4.04 9.95 -0.35
CA GLU A 47 -4.77 10.80 0.59
C GLU A 47 -4.92 12.24 0.07
N GLU A 48 -3.84 12.82 -0.46
CA GLU A 48 -3.89 14.15 -1.07
C GLU A 48 -4.83 14.17 -2.29
N ASN A 49 -4.79 13.13 -3.13
CA ASN A 49 -5.71 12.99 -4.25
C ASN A 49 -7.16 12.83 -3.80
N ALA A 50 -7.41 12.17 -2.67
CA ALA A 50 -8.76 12.11 -2.08
C ALA A 50 -9.26 13.49 -1.68
N LEU A 51 -8.43 14.30 -1.02
CA LEU A 51 -8.76 15.67 -0.63
C LEU A 51 -8.99 16.58 -1.84
N ARG A 52 -8.11 16.53 -2.84
CA ARG A 52 -8.25 17.31 -4.08
C ARG A 52 -9.51 16.91 -4.84
N ALA A 53 -9.82 15.60 -4.91
CA ALA A 53 -11.05 15.13 -5.52
C ALA A 53 -12.27 15.63 -4.75
N ASP A 54 -12.26 15.59 -3.42
CA ASP A 54 -13.39 16.08 -2.63
C ASP A 54 -13.70 17.56 -2.93
N VAL A 55 -12.68 18.42 -2.92
CA VAL A 55 -12.83 19.85 -3.26
C VAL A 55 -13.36 20.06 -4.68
N LEU A 56 -12.75 19.42 -5.68
CA LEU A 56 -13.15 19.58 -7.09
C LEU A 56 -14.60 19.12 -7.34
N TYR A 57 -15.03 18.07 -6.66
CA TYR A 57 -16.38 17.56 -6.85
C TYR A 57 -17.42 18.28 -5.98
N LEU A 58 -17.03 18.90 -4.86
CA LEU A 58 -17.86 19.86 -4.14
C LEU A 58 -18.17 21.08 -5.02
N ASP A 59 -17.17 21.64 -5.70
CA ASP A 59 -17.36 22.76 -6.62
C ASP A 59 -18.32 22.39 -7.76
N ARG A 60 -18.22 21.17 -8.30
CA ARG A 60 -19.15 20.66 -9.32
C ARG A 60 -20.57 20.47 -8.80
N GLU A 61 -20.74 19.99 -7.58
CA GLU A 61 -22.05 19.86 -6.94
C GLU A 61 -22.70 21.23 -6.76
N ASP A 62 -21.94 22.20 -6.27
CA ASP A 62 -22.41 23.58 -6.06
C ASP A 62 -22.70 24.29 -7.38
N GLN A 63 -21.89 24.08 -8.41
CA GLN A 63 -22.16 24.57 -9.77
C GLN A 63 -23.47 23.99 -10.31
N ALA A 64 -23.67 22.66 -10.23
CA ALA A 64 -24.90 22.01 -10.66
C ALA A 64 -26.13 22.51 -9.89
N ARG A 65 -25.97 22.83 -8.60
CA ARG A 65 -27.03 23.43 -7.78
C ARG A 65 -27.38 24.85 -8.25
N ARG A 66 -26.39 25.69 -8.51
CA ARG A 66 -26.58 27.07 -8.99
C ARG A 66 -27.21 27.09 -10.38
N GLU A 67 -26.69 26.30 -11.30
CA GLU A 67 -27.21 26.17 -12.66
C GLU A 67 -28.65 25.64 -12.64
N GLY A 68 -28.92 24.59 -11.85
CA GLY A 68 -30.26 24.04 -11.71
C GLY A 68 -31.30 25.05 -11.20
N ILE A 69 -30.95 25.90 -10.23
CA ILE A 69 -31.82 26.98 -9.71
C ILE A 69 -32.03 28.07 -10.77
N MET A 70 -30.96 28.50 -11.44
CA MET A 70 -31.05 29.52 -12.49
C MET A 70 -31.89 29.04 -13.67
N ASP A 71 -31.65 27.82 -14.16
CA ASP A 71 -32.38 27.23 -15.27
C ASP A 71 -33.86 27.05 -14.96
N THR A 72 -34.21 26.64 -13.74
CA THR A 72 -35.62 26.53 -13.34
C THR A 72 -36.30 27.90 -13.26
N GLY A 73 -35.60 28.93 -12.77
CA GLY A 73 -36.09 30.32 -12.77
C GLY A 73 -36.34 30.86 -14.19
N VAL A 74 -35.35 30.71 -15.08
CA VAL A 74 -35.44 31.13 -16.49
C VAL A 74 -36.53 30.36 -17.22
N PHE A 75 -36.62 29.05 -17.00
CA PHE A 75 -37.66 28.21 -17.59
C PHE A 75 -39.05 28.65 -17.16
N ARG A 76 -39.26 28.92 -15.86
CA ARG A 76 -40.53 29.41 -15.34
C ARG A 76 -40.92 30.75 -15.98
N MET A 77 -40.00 31.71 -16.07
CA MET A 77 -40.26 32.99 -16.74
C MET A 77 -40.64 32.80 -18.21
N LYS A 78 -39.91 31.98 -18.97
CA LYS A 78 -40.22 31.70 -20.38
C LYS A 78 -41.59 31.05 -20.55
N ALA A 79 -41.94 30.09 -19.70
CA ALA A 79 -43.22 29.39 -19.76
C ALA A 79 -44.41 30.32 -19.41
N VAL A 80 -44.23 31.23 -18.44
CA VAL A 80 -45.22 32.28 -18.14
C VAL A 80 -45.40 33.22 -19.33
N LEU A 81 -44.31 33.67 -19.95
CA LEU A 81 -44.36 34.56 -21.12
C LEU A 81 -44.97 33.89 -22.36
N SER A 82 -44.87 32.56 -22.48
CA SER A 82 -45.50 31.81 -23.56
C SER A 82 -46.97 31.43 -23.27
N GLY A 83 -47.58 31.94 -22.20
CA GLY A 83 -49.00 31.73 -21.90
C GLY A 83 -49.35 30.31 -21.45
N VAL A 84 -48.39 29.57 -20.90
CA VAL A 84 -48.65 28.22 -20.36
C VAL A 84 -49.61 28.31 -19.18
N SER A 85 -50.67 27.48 -19.20
CA SER A 85 -51.65 27.41 -18.11
C SER A 85 -50.98 27.05 -16.78
N GLY A 86 -51.51 27.53 -15.65
CA GLY A 86 -50.90 27.32 -14.33
C GLY A 86 -50.61 25.85 -13.99
N ALA A 87 -51.54 24.95 -14.29
CA ALA A 87 -51.36 23.51 -14.04
C ALA A 87 -50.24 22.89 -14.93
N SER A 88 -50.17 23.31 -16.20
CA SER A 88 -49.12 22.86 -17.12
C SER A 88 -47.74 23.44 -16.75
N LEU A 89 -47.72 24.69 -16.26
CA LEU A 89 -46.52 25.36 -15.79
C LEU A 89 -45.94 24.62 -14.58
N ASP A 90 -46.78 24.28 -13.60
CA ASP A 90 -46.36 23.57 -12.39
C ASP A 90 -45.79 22.18 -12.70
N LEU A 91 -46.40 21.44 -13.63
CA LEU A 91 -45.89 20.15 -14.10
C LEU A 91 -44.52 20.28 -14.76
N LEU A 92 -44.34 21.26 -15.67
CA LEU A 92 -43.10 21.45 -16.39
C LEU A 92 -41.97 21.96 -15.47
N VAL A 93 -42.27 22.90 -14.59
CA VAL A 93 -41.32 23.39 -13.57
C VAL A 93 -40.95 22.26 -12.60
N GLY A 94 -41.93 21.47 -12.16
CA GLY A 94 -41.69 20.31 -11.29
C GLY A 94 -40.82 19.22 -11.94
N GLN A 95 -41.00 18.98 -13.25
CA GLN A 95 -40.13 18.06 -13.98
C GLN A 95 -38.71 18.61 -14.11
N ASN A 96 -38.57 19.91 -14.39
CA ASN A 96 -37.27 20.55 -14.53
C ASN A 96 -36.48 20.59 -13.21
N THR A 97 -37.14 20.92 -12.09
CA THR A 97 -36.52 20.87 -10.76
C THR A 97 -36.09 19.44 -10.42
N ARG A 98 -36.93 18.44 -10.70
CA ARG A 98 -36.56 17.03 -10.50
C ARG A 98 -35.34 16.61 -11.31
N ASN A 99 -35.22 17.08 -12.55
CA ASN A 99 -34.05 16.80 -13.39
C ASN A 99 -32.78 17.47 -12.83
N ALA A 100 -32.87 18.73 -12.38
CA ALA A 100 -31.77 19.41 -11.69
C ALA A 100 -31.32 18.66 -10.43
N TYR A 101 -32.26 18.22 -9.60
CA TYR A 101 -31.97 17.40 -8.41
C TYR A 101 -31.26 16.09 -8.75
N LYS A 102 -31.65 15.42 -9.85
CA LYS A 102 -30.94 14.21 -10.32
C LYS A 102 -29.49 14.53 -10.67
N GLY A 103 -29.24 15.63 -11.37
CA GLY A 103 -27.89 16.08 -11.72
C GLY A 103 -26.99 16.30 -10.50
N ILE A 104 -27.51 16.99 -9.48
CA ILE A 104 -26.82 17.20 -8.20
C ILE A 104 -26.50 15.85 -7.53
N ASN A 105 -27.47 14.94 -7.48
CA ASN A 105 -27.26 13.65 -6.84
C ASN A 105 -26.22 12.79 -7.58
N THR A 106 -26.23 12.81 -8.92
CA THR A 106 -25.20 12.14 -9.73
C THR A 106 -23.80 12.72 -9.46
N ALA A 107 -23.67 14.04 -9.36
CA ALA A 107 -22.40 14.68 -9.02
C ALA A 107 -21.90 14.28 -7.63
N ARG A 108 -22.80 14.26 -6.63
CA ARG A 108 -22.51 13.78 -5.27
C ARG A 108 -22.06 12.32 -5.26
N THR A 109 -22.79 11.43 -5.93
CA THR A 109 -22.40 10.00 -5.98
C THR A 109 -21.03 9.81 -6.64
N ALA A 110 -20.74 10.57 -7.71
CA ALA A 110 -19.43 10.52 -8.36
C ALA A 110 -18.30 11.00 -7.43
N ARG A 111 -18.56 12.03 -6.61
CA ARG A 111 -17.64 12.48 -5.54
C ARG A 111 -17.33 11.34 -4.58
N GLU A 112 -18.37 10.75 -4.00
CA GLU A 112 -18.25 9.70 -2.98
C GLU A 112 -17.48 8.49 -3.52
N GLN A 113 -17.77 8.07 -4.75
CA GLN A 113 -17.06 6.96 -5.41
C GLN A 113 -15.57 7.26 -5.62
N THR A 114 -15.24 8.48 -6.04
CA THR A 114 -13.86 8.89 -6.32
C THR A 114 -13.05 8.99 -5.02
N VAL A 115 -13.61 9.65 -4.01
CA VAL A 115 -12.98 9.77 -2.68
C VAL A 115 -12.80 8.38 -2.04
N ALA A 116 -13.83 7.53 -2.10
CA ALA A 116 -13.75 6.17 -1.56
C ALA A 116 -12.68 5.32 -2.25
N ARG A 117 -12.50 5.48 -3.58
CA ARG A 117 -11.45 4.80 -4.32
C ARG A 117 -10.05 5.20 -3.82
N PHE A 118 -9.78 6.49 -3.68
CA PHE A 118 -8.48 6.97 -3.19
C PHE A 118 -8.23 6.59 -1.72
N ALA A 119 -9.26 6.65 -0.87
CA ALA A 119 -9.17 6.19 0.51
C ALA A 119 -8.83 4.69 0.59
N LYS A 120 -9.43 3.87 -0.28
CA LYS A 120 -9.12 2.43 -0.39
C LYS A 120 -7.69 2.20 -0.87
N GLU A 121 -7.21 2.98 -1.84
CA GLU A 121 -5.84 2.93 -2.35
C GLU A 121 -4.81 3.27 -1.26
N ALA A 122 -5.06 4.33 -0.48
CA ALA A 122 -4.24 4.69 0.67
C ALA A 122 -4.20 3.54 1.70
N GLY A 123 -5.35 2.94 2.02
CA GLY A 123 -5.45 1.78 2.91
C GLY A 123 -4.65 0.58 2.39
N TRP A 124 -4.72 0.29 1.09
CA TRP A 124 -3.96 -0.78 0.45
C TRP A 124 -2.44 -0.55 0.57
N HIS A 125 -1.97 0.67 0.34
CA HIS A 125 -0.55 1.01 0.49
C HIS A 125 -0.06 0.90 1.94
N ARG A 126 -0.88 1.31 2.92
CA ARG A 126 -0.56 1.12 4.35
C ARG A 126 -0.47 -0.35 4.72
N ALA A 127 -1.40 -1.18 4.25
CA ALA A 127 -1.37 -2.63 4.47
C ALA A 127 -0.12 -3.27 3.85
N ASN A 128 0.26 -2.86 2.64
CA ASN A 128 1.48 -3.35 1.99
C ASN A 128 2.75 -2.91 2.72
N LYS A 129 2.81 -1.68 3.25
CA LYS A 129 3.91 -1.23 4.11
C LYS A 129 4.10 -2.14 5.31
N GLU A 130 3.02 -2.53 5.99
CA GLU A 130 3.09 -3.47 7.12
C GLU A 130 3.49 -4.88 6.68
N ALA A 131 2.99 -5.37 5.54
CA ALA A 131 3.41 -6.65 4.98
C ALA A 131 4.92 -6.68 4.66
N VAL A 132 5.46 -5.59 4.08
CA VAL A 132 6.90 -5.46 3.79
C VAL A 132 7.73 -5.41 5.07
N LYS A 133 7.25 -4.76 6.14
CA LYS A 133 7.91 -4.79 7.46
C LYS A 133 7.95 -6.18 8.06
N ASN A 134 6.85 -6.95 7.95
CA ASN A 134 6.79 -8.32 8.46
C ASN A 134 7.69 -9.26 7.65
N ASN A 135 7.68 -9.15 6.33
CA ASN A 135 8.54 -9.94 5.44
C ASN A 135 10.03 -9.62 5.64
N ARG A 136 10.39 -8.37 5.97
CA ARG A 136 11.77 -8.00 6.30
C ARG A 136 12.35 -8.87 7.41
N TRP A 137 11.59 -9.15 8.47
CA TRP A 137 12.05 -10.00 9.57
C TRP A 137 12.26 -11.45 9.12
N ALA A 138 11.34 -11.99 8.33
CA ALA A 138 11.45 -13.33 7.78
C ALA A 138 12.65 -13.47 6.81
N SER A 139 12.87 -12.48 5.94
CA SER A 139 13.99 -12.49 4.98
C SER A 139 15.35 -12.33 5.67
N VAL A 140 15.45 -11.50 6.72
CA VAL A 140 16.69 -11.41 7.52
C VAL A 140 16.97 -12.71 8.26
N ALA A 141 15.96 -13.36 8.84
CA ALA A 141 16.10 -14.66 9.50
C ALA A 141 16.51 -15.78 8.52
N ALA A 142 16.00 -15.76 7.28
CA ALA A 142 16.37 -16.73 6.25
C ALA A 142 17.82 -16.56 5.75
N ILE A 143 18.33 -15.32 5.66
CA ILE A 143 19.72 -15.05 5.23
C ILE A 143 20.72 -15.29 6.37
N ALA A 144 20.34 -14.98 7.61
CA ALA A 144 21.18 -15.23 8.79
C ALA A 144 21.33 -16.73 9.11
N GLY A 145 20.48 -17.60 8.52
CA GLY A 145 20.36 -19.01 8.88
C GLY A 145 19.74 -19.18 10.28
N PRO A 146 19.38 -20.42 10.69
CA PRO A 146 19.22 -20.69 12.11
C PRO A 146 20.50 -20.22 12.82
N PRO A 147 20.44 -19.67 14.05
CA PRO A 147 21.66 -19.50 14.82
C PRO A 147 22.38 -20.84 14.74
N MET A 148 23.64 -20.83 14.28
CA MET A 148 24.46 -22.02 14.38
C MET A 148 24.58 -22.34 15.86
N VAL A 149 23.64 -23.14 16.37
CA VAL A 149 23.74 -23.85 17.64
C VAL A 149 24.69 -25.02 17.40
N GLU A 150 25.88 -24.70 16.91
CA GLU A 150 27.03 -25.59 16.84
C GLU A 150 27.93 -25.30 18.05
N SER A 151 27.31 -25.30 19.23
CA SER A 151 28.03 -25.38 20.50
C SER A 151 27.22 -25.99 21.66
N ALA A 152 25.90 -26.19 21.52
CA ALA A 152 25.11 -26.88 22.54
C ALA A 152 24.94 -28.40 22.27
N SER A 153 25.04 -28.87 21.03
CA SER A 153 24.86 -30.30 20.72
C SER A 153 26.08 -31.16 21.08
N SER A 154 27.31 -30.62 20.98
CA SER A 154 28.53 -31.36 21.34
C SER A 154 28.78 -31.40 22.86
N ALA A 155 28.29 -30.40 23.62
CA ALA A 155 28.31 -30.39 25.08
C ALA A 155 27.18 -31.24 25.67
N GLY A 156 25.97 -31.17 25.09
CA GLY A 156 24.81 -31.97 25.51
C GLY A 156 24.98 -33.48 25.27
N MET A 157 25.54 -33.89 24.12
CA MET A 157 25.82 -35.31 23.84
C MET A 157 26.99 -35.88 24.65
N LYS A 158 27.95 -35.07 25.10
CA LYS A 158 29.00 -35.52 26.04
C LYS A 158 28.48 -35.75 27.45
N MET A 159 27.46 -35.02 27.89
CA MET A 159 26.80 -35.25 29.17
C MET A 159 25.94 -36.51 29.14
N PHE A 160 25.19 -36.75 28.05
CA PHE A 160 24.36 -37.97 27.93
C PHE A 160 25.17 -39.27 27.86
N ARG A 161 26.40 -39.24 27.30
CA ARG A 161 27.27 -40.42 27.26
C ARG A 161 28.01 -40.69 28.58
N ARG A 162 28.16 -39.70 29.48
CA ARG A 162 28.73 -39.92 30.84
C ARG A 162 27.72 -40.50 31.83
N TYR A 163 26.44 -40.19 31.71
CA TYR A 163 25.41 -40.73 32.61
C TYR A 163 25.09 -42.21 32.34
N ASN A 164 25.22 -42.70 31.11
CA ASN A 164 24.94 -44.10 30.78
C ASN A 164 26.12 -45.08 30.95
N VAL A 165 27.32 -44.58 31.31
CA VAL A 165 28.48 -45.46 31.60
C VAL A 165 28.65 -45.70 33.10
N LYS A 166 28.17 -44.81 33.98
CA LYS A 166 28.23 -45.01 35.44
C LYS A 166 27.08 -45.86 36.02
N GLY A 167 26.09 -46.21 35.22
CA GLY A 167 24.95 -47.04 35.67
C GLY A 167 25.11 -48.55 35.41
N LYS A 168 26.25 -49.01 34.89
CA LYS A 168 26.45 -50.42 34.51
C LYS A 168 27.44 -51.21 35.38
N ASP A 169 28.05 -50.56 36.38
CA ASP A 169 29.03 -51.19 37.29
C ASP A 169 28.59 -51.14 38.77
N ALA A 170 27.30 -51.03 39.04
CA ALA A 170 26.73 -51.15 40.38
C ALA A 170 25.60 -52.19 40.38
N SER A 171 25.99 -53.45 40.13
CA SER A 171 25.24 -54.65 40.48
C SER A 171 26.15 -55.56 41.29
#